data_AF-U3C809-F1
#
_entry.id   AF-U3C809-F1
#
_cell.length_a   1.000
_cell.length_b   1.000
_cell.length_c   1.000
_cell.angle_alpha   90.00
_cell.angle_beta   90.00
_cell.angle_gamma   90.00
#
_symmetry.space_group_name_H-M   'P 1'
#
loop_
_entity.id
_entity.type
_entity.pdbx_description
1 polymer ?
#
loop_
_entity_poly.entity_id
_entity_poly.type
_entity_poly.pdbx_seq_one_letter_code
_entity_poly.pdbx_strand_id
1 'polypeptide(L)'
;MQHGMLSSLLLSVSLISLPIVVSAKEMQSLEVEQWLQDTYLVSKVAKLLEDISGDDIERVERSLDQLTALQQEVVRLLLLEKLEQQSTPLTEKLCSFVQSQLGLTPSYQVLEYGDGYEFSVPAFNFPVVASRILKRWKQDKGRKELALQAERYELNLKTWLSEKPQLKKSRESLLINELEHFSPEALNELTKQLTESNVTSWLPSTPVVVRLAQLSRDSSVYDMLWRMRADYHGQTELLRLSESGDDFSLLQIMNATVNPTLKPYAIKLLTNIEPKPLEVEQFLNGKVAVPVKAKFAQGESDQIAPAWVEATVSGSRQPEDG
;
A
#
# COMPACT_ATOMS: atom_id res chain seq x y z
N MET A 1 -28.46 -27.75 54.04
CA MET A 1 -27.57 -26.57 54.12
C MET A 1 -26.07 -26.89 54.05
N GLN A 2 -25.63 -28.14 53.77
CA GLN A 2 -24.19 -28.49 53.77
C GLN A 2 -23.50 -28.48 52.39
N HIS A 3 -24.26 -28.48 51.29
CA HIS A 3 -23.65 -28.47 49.94
C HIS A 3 -23.21 -27.08 49.46
N GLY A 4 -23.77 -26.00 50.02
CA GLY A 4 -23.39 -24.63 49.67
C GLY A 4 -22.01 -24.21 50.19
N MET A 5 -21.57 -24.78 51.32
CA MET A 5 -20.26 -24.45 51.92
C MET A 5 -19.08 -25.13 51.20
N LEU A 6 -19.32 -26.28 50.56
CA LEU A 6 -18.29 -26.96 49.75
C LEU A 6 -18.05 -26.24 48.42
N SER A 7 -19.10 -25.72 47.78
CA SER A 7 -18.97 -24.92 46.56
C SER A 7 -18.25 -23.59 46.79
N SER A 8 -18.45 -22.94 47.95
CA SER A 8 -17.73 -21.71 48.29
C SER A 8 -16.25 -21.96 48.59
N LEU A 9 -15.90 -23.12 49.17
CA LEU A 9 -14.50 -23.51 49.39
C LEU A 9 -13.78 -23.81 48.06
N LEU A 10 -14.42 -24.54 47.15
CA LEU A 10 -13.84 -24.82 45.82
C LEU A 10 -13.65 -23.54 44.98
N LEU A 11 -14.59 -22.59 45.06
CA LEU A 11 -14.47 -21.29 44.37
C LEU A 11 -13.31 -20.46 44.96
N SER A 12 -13.12 -20.49 46.29
CA SER A 12 -12.06 -19.73 46.96
C SER A 12 -10.64 -20.25 46.67
N VAL A 13 -10.48 -21.55 46.41
CA VAL A 13 -9.18 -22.14 46.01
C VAL A 13 -8.85 -21.83 44.56
N SER A 14 -9.85 -21.69 43.68
CA SER A 14 -9.64 -21.34 42.27
C SER A 14 -9.15 -19.90 42.07
N LEU A 15 -9.43 -18.99 43.01
CA LEU A 15 -9.04 -17.58 42.96
C LEU A 15 -7.60 -17.29 43.43
N ILE A 16 -6.86 -18.32 43.88
CA ILE A 16 -5.44 -18.20 44.29
C ILE A 16 -4.48 -18.60 43.16
N SER A 17 -4.99 -18.81 41.94
CA SER A 17 -4.16 -18.81 40.74
C SER A 17 -3.74 -17.36 40.43
N LEU A 18 -2.82 -16.83 41.25
CA LEU A 18 -2.05 -15.63 40.94
C LEU A 18 -1.49 -15.83 39.52
N PRO A 19 -1.70 -14.89 38.59
CA PRO A 19 -0.95 -14.93 37.35
C PRO A 19 0.53 -14.94 37.75
N ILE A 20 1.28 -15.93 37.27
CA ILE A 20 2.74 -15.89 37.34
C ILE A 20 3.11 -14.63 36.57
N VAL A 21 3.37 -13.54 37.29
CA VAL A 21 3.98 -12.34 36.73
C VAL A 21 5.39 -12.80 36.38
N VAL A 22 5.59 -13.19 35.13
CA VAL A 22 6.91 -13.43 34.58
C VAL A 22 7.62 -12.07 34.66
N SER A 23 8.39 -11.90 35.73
CA SER A 23 9.21 -10.70 35.91
C SER A 23 10.24 -10.72 34.79
N ALA A 24 10.18 -9.73 33.91
CA ALA A 24 11.21 -9.54 32.90
C ALA A 24 12.56 -9.37 33.60
N LYS A 25 13.59 -10.03 33.07
CA LYS A 25 14.94 -9.96 33.60
C LYS A 25 15.73 -8.89 32.86
N GLU A 26 16.13 -7.86 33.59
CA GLU A 26 16.97 -6.80 33.06
C GLU A 26 18.39 -7.31 32.77
N MET A 27 18.97 -6.84 31.67
CA MET A 27 20.31 -7.14 31.19
C MET A 27 21.03 -5.84 30.80
N GLN A 28 22.35 -5.84 30.92
CA GLN A 28 23.17 -4.74 30.41
C GLN A 28 23.36 -4.87 28.90
N SER A 29 23.41 -3.76 28.17
CA SER A 29 23.59 -3.76 26.71
C SER A 29 24.85 -4.50 26.27
N LEU A 30 25.95 -4.37 27.02
CA LEU A 30 27.21 -5.09 26.74
C LEU A 30 27.04 -6.61 26.88
N GLU A 31 26.23 -7.07 27.84
CA GLU A 31 25.95 -8.50 28.02
C GLU A 31 25.18 -9.04 26.81
N VAL A 32 24.21 -8.28 26.29
CA VAL A 32 23.46 -8.64 25.08
C VAL A 32 24.39 -8.81 23.88
N GLU A 33 25.29 -7.86 23.65
CA GLU A 33 26.26 -7.94 22.54
C GLU A 33 27.16 -9.18 22.65
N GLN A 34 27.61 -9.51 23.86
CA GLN A 34 28.42 -10.71 24.11
C GLN A 34 27.66 -11.99 23.76
N TRP A 35 26.38 -12.08 24.15
CA TRP A 35 25.54 -13.24 23.82
C TRP A 35 25.30 -13.38 22.31
N LEU A 36 25.11 -12.28 21.59
CA LEU A 36 24.93 -12.29 20.14
C LEU A 36 26.19 -12.74 19.37
N GLN A 37 27.36 -12.58 19.98
CA GLN A 37 28.66 -12.96 19.41
C GLN A 37 29.18 -14.31 19.92
N ASP A 38 28.43 -14.99 20.79
CA ASP A 38 28.86 -16.27 21.35
C ASP A 38 29.07 -17.33 20.25
N THR A 39 30.31 -17.80 20.11
CA THR A 39 30.71 -18.73 19.05
C THR A 39 29.92 -20.04 19.09
N TYR A 40 29.57 -20.53 20.28
CA TYR A 40 28.79 -21.76 20.42
C TYR A 40 27.37 -21.55 19.88
N LEU A 41 26.70 -20.46 20.26
CA LEU A 41 25.35 -20.15 19.77
C LEU A 41 25.32 -19.86 18.26
N VAL A 42 26.30 -19.12 17.74
CA VAL A 42 26.43 -18.88 16.29
C VAL A 42 26.60 -20.21 15.53
N SER A 43 27.43 -21.13 16.03
CA SER A 43 27.58 -22.46 15.42
C SER A 43 26.31 -23.30 15.50
N LYS A 44 25.54 -23.18 16.59
CA LYS A 44 24.24 -23.83 16.76
C LYS A 44 23.25 -23.30 15.73
N VAL A 45 23.18 -21.98 15.51
CA VAL A 45 22.33 -21.36 14.48
C VAL A 45 22.67 -21.89 13.10
N ALA A 46 23.96 -22.00 12.75
CA ALA A 46 24.38 -22.56 11.46
C ALA A 46 23.85 -23.99 11.25
N LYS A 47 23.88 -24.83 12.30
CA LYS A 47 23.31 -26.17 12.25
C LYS A 47 21.79 -26.18 12.12
N LEU A 48 21.09 -25.27 12.81
CA LEU A 48 19.64 -25.15 12.67
C LEU A 48 19.24 -24.70 11.26
N LEU A 49 20.03 -23.84 10.60
CA LEU A 49 19.81 -23.47 9.21
C LEU A 49 19.97 -24.65 8.24
N GLU A 50 20.90 -25.57 8.53
CA GLU A 50 21.03 -26.83 7.78
C GLU A 50 19.79 -27.71 7.96
N ASP A 51 19.29 -27.86 9.19
CA ASP A 51 18.06 -28.60 9.48
C ASP A 51 16.83 -27.95 8.78
N ILE A 52 16.74 -26.62 8.76
CA ILE A 52 15.70 -25.88 8.02
C ILE A 52 15.81 -26.13 6.51
N SER A 53 17.04 -26.14 5.97
CA SER A 53 17.26 -26.41 4.54
C SER A 53 16.82 -27.84 4.17
N GLY A 54 16.87 -28.77 5.13
CA GLY A 54 16.32 -30.13 5.02
C GLY A 54 14.81 -30.25 5.34
N ASP A 55 14.10 -29.17 5.62
CA ASP A 55 12.69 -29.13 6.07
C ASP A 55 12.42 -29.93 7.38
N ASP A 56 13.44 -30.14 8.22
CA ASP A 56 13.34 -30.82 9.52
C ASP A 56 13.08 -29.81 10.67
N ILE A 57 11.92 -29.17 10.61
CA ILE A 57 11.50 -28.14 11.57
C ILE A 57 11.30 -28.72 12.98
N GLU A 58 10.91 -30.00 13.09
CA GLU A 58 10.78 -30.67 14.39
C GLU A 58 12.13 -30.83 15.10
N ARG A 59 13.22 -31.08 14.34
CA ARG A 59 14.58 -31.10 14.91
C ARG A 59 15.05 -29.72 15.32
N VAL A 60 14.63 -28.67 14.61
CA VAL A 60 14.90 -27.29 14.99
C VAL A 60 14.27 -26.98 16.34
N GLU A 61 12.98 -27.25 16.51
CA GLU A 61 12.24 -27.02 17.76
C GLU A 61 12.85 -27.81 18.92
N ARG A 62 13.09 -29.11 18.75
CA ARG A 62 13.75 -29.94 19.77
C ARG A 62 15.14 -29.42 20.14
N SER A 63 15.89 -28.91 19.16
CA SER A 63 17.22 -28.36 19.40
C SER A 63 17.19 -27.03 20.15
N LEU A 64 16.13 -26.24 20.00
CA LEU A 64 15.87 -25.04 20.79
C LEU A 64 15.47 -25.42 22.22
N ASP A 65 14.59 -26.40 22.41
CA ASP A 65 14.11 -26.81 23.74
C ASP A 65 15.24 -27.34 24.66
N GLN A 66 16.33 -27.82 24.08
CA GLN A 66 17.53 -28.26 24.81
C GLN A 66 18.38 -27.10 25.36
N LEU A 67 18.16 -25.87 24.88
CA LEU A 67 18.90 -24.69 25.31
C LEU A 67 18.28 -24.07 26.57
N THR A 68 19.08 -23.35 27.33
CA THR A 68 18.58 -22.53 28.45
C THR A 68 17.70 -21.38 27.91
N ALA A 69 16.83 -20.81 28.75
CA ALA A 69 15.89 -19.76 28.32
C ALA A 69 16.58 -18.57 27.63
N LEU A 70 17.71 -18.09 28.18
CA LEU A 70 18.51 -17.02 27.56
C LEU A 70 19.05 -17.42 26.19
N GLN A 71 19.66 -18.60 26.10
CA GLN A 71 20.21 -19.12 24.85
C GLN A 71 19.11 -19.34 23.81
N GLN A 72 17.91 -19.74 24.21
CA GLN A 72 16.77 -19.87 23.30
C GLN A 72 16.42 -18.53 22.65
N GLU A 73 16.30 -17.44 23.43
CA GLU A 73 15.95 -16.13 22.87
C GLU A 73 17.04 -15.60 21.93
N VAL A 74 18.31 -15.76 22.30
CA VAL A 74 19.47 -15.41 21.46
C VAL A 74 19.43 -16.19 20.14
N VAL A 75 19.29 -17.52 20.21
CA VAL A 75 19.29 -18.38 19.02
C VAL A 75 18.05 -18.12 18.16
N ARG A 76 16.87 -17.88 18.76
CA ARG A 76 15.67 -17.48 18.02
C ARG A 76 15.90 -16.20 17.22
N LEU A 77 16.48 -15.16 17.85
CA LEU A 77 16.77 -13.91 17.17
C LEU A 77 17.75 -14.13 16.01
N LEU A 78 18.92 -14.71 16.28
CA LEU A 78 19.97 -14.93 15.28
C LEU A 78 19.48 -15.82 14.12
N LEU A 79 18.71 -16.86 14.42
CA LEU A 79 18.14 -17.75 13.41
C LEU A 79 17.19 -16.98 12.49
N LEU A 80 16.24 -16.22 13.05
CA LEU A 80 15.30 -15.43 12.26
C LEU A 80 16.01 -14.33 11.44
N GLU A 81 17.00 -13.66 12.01
CA GLU A 81 17.81 -12.67 11.28
C GLU A 81 18.52 -13.30 10.10
N LYS A 82 19.08 -14.51 10.26
CA LYS A 82 19.71 -15.24 9.15
C LYS A 82 18.69 -15.64 8.07
N LEU A 83 17.51 -16.12 8.46
CA LEU A 83 16.43 -16.42 7.51
C LEU A 83 15.99 -15.17 6.73
N GLU A 84 15.88 -14.03 7.40
CA GLU A 84 15.53 -12.74 6.77
C GLU A 84 16.63 -12.25 5.82
N GLN A 85 17.89 -12.30 6.25
CA GLN A 85 19.06 -11.90 5.45
C GLN A 85 19.21 -12.76 4.20
N GLN A 86 19.03 -14.07 4.32
CA GLN A 86 19.16 -15.02 3.20
C GLN A 86 17.91 -15.06 2.30
N SER A 87 16.83 -14.35 2.66
CA SER A 87 15.54 -14.41 1.95
C SER A 87 15.06 -15.84 1.70
N THR A 88 15.19 -16.68 2.74
CA THR A 88 14.88 -18.11 2.65
C THR A 88 13.41 -18.32 2.26
N PRO A 89 13.08 -19.18 1.27
CA PRO A 89 11.70 -19.49 0.96
C PRO A 89 11.01 -20.20 2.13
N LEU A 90 9.87 -19.69 2.60
CA LEU A 90 9.12 -20.35 3.67
C LEU A 90 8.28 -21.50 3.10
N THR A 91 8.63 -22.73 3.49
CA THR A 91 7.73 -23.90 3.42
C THR A 91 6.57 -23.72 4.40
N GLU A 92 5.51 -24.52 4.29
CA GLU A 92 4.36 -24.43 5.21
C GLU A 92 4.77 -24.70 6.67
N LYS A 93 5.66 -25.68 6.88
CA LYS A 93 6.21 -26.00 8.21
C LYS A 93 7.06 -24.84 8.75
N LEU A 94 7.98 -24.31 7.94
CA LEU A 94 8.81 -23.19 8.35
C LEU A 94 7.96 -21.94 8.62
N CYS A 95 6.92 -21.68 7.83
CA CYS A 95 5.97 -20.60 8.07
C CYS A 95 5.27 -20.76 9.42
N SER A 96 4.85 -21.98 9.76
CA SER A 96 4.21 -22.27 11.05
C SER A 96 5.18 -22.07 12.21
N PHE A 97 6.44 -22.49 12.05
CA PHE A 97 7.50 -22.22 13.02
C PHE A 97 7.74 -20.73 13.21
N VAL A 98 7.90 -19.94 12.14
CA VAL A 98 8.09 -18.48 12.24
C VAL A 98 6.86 -17.81 12.87
N GLN A 99 5.64 -18.27 12.54
CA GLN A 99 4.40 -17.78 13.14
C GLN A 99 4.33 -18.06 14.64
N SER A 100 4.81 -19.21 15.10
CA SER A 100 4.83 -19.53 16.54
C SER A 100 5.72 -18.56 17.34
N GLN A 101 6.75 -17.98 16.70
CA GLN A 101 7.63 -17.01 17.35
C GLN A 101 6.91 -15.69 17.70
N LEU A 102 5.83 -15.34 17.00
CA LEU A 102 5.03 -14.15 17.31
C LEU A 102 4.24 -14.29 18.61
N GLY A 103 3.94 -15.52 19.03
CA GLY A 103 3.18 -15.79 20.25
C GLY A 103 4.04 -15.77 21.52
N LEU A 104 5.37 -15.73 21.39
CA LEU A 104 6.29 -15.75 22.52
C LEU A 104 6.62 -14.33 22.97
N THR A 105 6.66 -14.12 24.28
CA THR A 105 7.07 -12.84 24.88
C THR A 105 8.54 -12.95 25.31
N PRO A 106 9.44 -12.07 24.81
CA PRO A 106 10.82 -12.03 25.28
C PRO A 106 10.88 -11.75 26.79
N SER A 107 11.69 -12.52 27.49
CA SER A 107 11.82 -12.49 28.95
C SER A 107 12.93 -11.55 29.40
N TYR A 108 13.91 -11.30 28.53
CA TYR A 108 15.07 -10.46 28.82
C TYR A 108 14.89 -9.06 28.24
N GLN A 109 15.24 -8.04 29.01
CA GLN A 109 15.05 -6.64 28.64
C GLN A 109 16.31 -5.82 28.89
N VAL A 110 16.47 -4.72 28.15
CA VAL A 110 17.53 -3.73 28.33
C VAL A 110 16.89 -2.37 28.56
N LEU A 111 17.47 -1.59 29.49
CA LEU A 111 17.09 -0.20 29.68
C LEU A 111 17.76 0.67 28.60
N GLU A 112 16.94 1.42 27.88
CA GLU A 112 17.37 2.41 26.90
C GLU A 112 16.97 3.81 27.37
N TYR A 113 17.80 4.79 27.01
CA TYR A 113 17.57 6.21 27.29
C TYR A 113 17.34 6.95 25.97
N GLY A 114 16.21 7.66 25.87
CA GLY A 114 15.85 8.46 24.69
C GLY A 114 14.96 9.63 25.06
N ASP A 115 15.24 10.81 24.49
CA ASP A 115 14.46 12.04 24.69
C ASP A 115 14.24 12.45 26.16
N GLY A 116 15.19 12.11 27.04
CA GLY A 116 15.10 12.38 28.48
C GLY A 116 14.23 11.40 29.27
N TYR A 117 13.78 10.31 28.64
CA TYR A 117 13.05 9.22 29.26
C TYR A 117 13.85 7.92 29.25
N GLU A 118 13.57 7.08 30.23
CA GLU A 118 14.07 5.72 30.35
C GLU A 118 12.95 4.76 30.00
N PHE A 119 13.21 3.82 29.09
CA PHE A 119 12.25 2.80 28.69
C PHE A 119 12.93 1.45 28.55
N SER A 120 12.15 0.40 28.80
CA SER A 120 12.62 -0.98 28.72
C SER A 120 12.23 -1.59 27.38
N VAL A 121 13.20 -2.19 26.67
CA VAL A 121 12.98 -2.91 25.42
C VAL A 121 13.40 -4.37 25.55
N PRO A 122 12.82 -5.29 24.75
CA PRO A 122 13.32 -6.66 24.67
C PRO A 122 14.80 -6.70 24.26
N ALA A 123 15.63 -7.38 25.04
CA ALA A 123 17.04 -7.62 24.73
C ALA A 123 17.19 -8.41 23.42
N PHE A 124 16.30 -9.36 23.18
CA PHE A 124 16.29 -10.21 21.98
C PHE A 124 14.91 -10.15 21.31
N ASN A 125 14.69 -9.16 20.45
CA ASN A 125 13.37 -8.91 19.85
C ASN A 125 13.07 -9.79 18.62
N PHE A 126 13.14 -11.11 18.81
CA PHE A 126 12.86 -12.09 17.76
C PHE A 126 11.41 -12.03 17.20
N PRO A 127 10.34 -11.65 17.97
CA PRO A 127 9.00 -11.52 17.40
C PRO A 127 8.91 -10.44 16.32
N VAL A 128 9.65 -9.33 16.46
CA VAL A 128 9.68 -8.28 15.42
C VAL A 128 10.28 -8.82 14.12
N VAL A 129 11.38 -9.58 14.20
CA VAL A 129 12.00 -10.20 13.01
C VAL A 129 11.04 -11.21 12.35
N ALA A 130 10.40 -12.08 13.15
CA ALA A 130 9.38 -12.99 12.65
C ALA A 130 8.24 -12.27 11.91
N SER A 131 7.78 -11.14 12.45
CA SER A 131 6.70 -10.36 11.85
C SER A 131 7.08 -9.82 10.47
N ARG A 132 8.32 -9.37 10.29
CA ARG A 132 8.83 -8.87 9.01
C ARG A 132 8.94 -9.98 7.97
N ILE A 133 9.48 -11.14 8.36
CA ILE A 133 9.59 -12.33 7.51
C ILE A 133 8.20 -12.74 7.01
N LEU A 134 7.22 -12.89 7.91
CA LEU A 134 5.87 -13.30 7.54
C LEU A 134 5.16 -12.27 6.67
N LYS A 135 5.36 -10.98 6.93
CA LYS A 135 4.82 -9.90 6.11
C LYS A 135 5.36 -10.00 4.68
N ARG A 136 6.68 -10.15 4.50
CA ARG A 136 7.32 -10.33 3.19
C ARG A 136 6.80 -11.58 2.49
N TRP A 137 6.78 -12.72 3.17
CA TRP A 137 6.28 -13.97 2.59
C TRP A 137 4.83 -13.87 2.13
N LYS A 138 3.95 -13.25 2.93
CA LYS A 138 2.54 -13.06 2.55
C LYS A 138 2.40 -12.17 1.31
N GLN A 139 3.24 -11.14 1.20
CA GLN A 139 3.31 -10.30 -0.01
C GLN A 139 3.76 -11.13 -1.21
N ASP A 140 4.84 -11.90 -1.08
CA ASP A 140 5.38 -12.74 -2.16
C ASP A 140 4.39 -13.80 -2.63
N LYS A 141 3.72 -14.47 -1.70
CA LYS A 141 2.63 -15.42 -2.01
C LYS A 141 1.50 -14.73 -2.75
N GLY A 142 1.08 -13.55 -2.28
CA GLY A 142 0.05 -12.75 -2.93
C GLY A 142 0.41 -12.33 -4.35
N ARG A 143 1.65 -11.88 -4.58
CA ARG A 143 2.17 -11.52 -5.91
C ARG A 143 2.15 -12.71 -6.86
N LYS A 144 2.72 -13.84 -6.44
CA LYS A 144 2.77 -15.07 -7.24
C LYS A 144 1.38 -15.58 -7.61
N GLU A 145 0.47 -15.63 -6.64
CA GLU A 145 -0.91 -16.07 -6.87
C GLU A 145 -1.63 -15.15 -7.84
N LEU A 146 -1.49 -13.83 -7.65
CA LEU A 146 -2.09 -12.84 -8.53
C LEU A 146 -1.57 -12.97 -9.97
N ALA A 147 -0.25 -13.07 -10.13
CA ALA A 147 0.38 -13.25 -11.43
C ALA A 147 -0.09 -14.54 -12.09
N LEU A 148 -0.11 -15.66 -11.37
CA LEU A 148 -0.56 -16.95 -11.90
C LEU A 148 -2.02 -16.89 -12.39
N GLN A 149 -2.91 -16.27 -11.61
CA GLN A 149 -4.31 -16.10 -11.98
C GLN A 149 -4.47 -15.19 -13.20
N ALA A 150 -3.68 -14.12 -13.29
CA ALA A 150 -3.70 -13.20 -14.43
C ALA A 150 -3.21 -13.88 -15.71
N GLU A 151 -2.05 -14.56 -15.66
CA GLU A 151 -1.45 -15.25 -16.81
C GLU A 151 -2.29 -16.43 -17.31
N ARG A 152 -3.13 -17.02 -16.45
CA ARG A 152 -4.08 -18.07 -16.83
C ARG A 152 -5.44 -17.54 -17.28
N TYR A 153 -5.63 -16.22 -17.27
CA TYR A 153 -6.91 -15.58 -17.55
C TYR A 153 -8.04 -15.98 -16.58
N GLU A 154 -7.65 -16.44 -15.38
CA GLU A 154 -8.56 -16.86 -14.31
C GLU A 154 -8.89 -15.71 -13.34
N LEU A 155 -8.12 -14.61 -13.39
CA LEU A 155 -8.30 -13.45 -12.51
C LEU A 155 -9.56 -12.65 -12.89
N ASN A 156 -10.62 -12.79 -12.11
CA ASN A 156 -11.80 -11.94 -12.19
C ASN A 156 -11.65 -10.69 -11.28
N LEU A 157 -11.39 -9.52 -11.85
CA LEU A 157 -11.10 -8.28 -11.11
C LEU A 157 -12.24 -7.87 -10.18
N LYS A 158 -13.49 -7.98 -10.64
CA LYS A 158 -14.67 -7.61 -9.86
C LYS A 158 -14.75 -8.44 -8.59
N THR A 159 -14.73 -9.76 -8.73
CA THR A 159 -14.82 -10.68 -7.59
C THR A 159 -13.61 -10.50 -6.68
N TRP A 160 -12.41 -10.45 -7.25
CA TRP A 160 -11.18 -10.35 -6.49
C TRP A 160 -11.08 -9.04 -5.69
N LEU A 161 -11.53 -7.90 -6.22
CA LEU A 161 -11.50 -6.62 -5.50
C LEU A 161 -12.70 -6.42 -4.55
N SER A 162 -13.84 -7.07 -4.79
CA SER A 162 -15.06 -6.85 -4.00
C SER A 162 -15.38 -7.91 -2.95
N GLU A 163 -14.90 -9.15 -3.09
CA GLU A 163 -15.24 -10.25 -2.18
C GLU A 163 -14.85 -9.97 -0.71
N LYS A 164 -13.71 -9.29 -0.51
CA LYS A 164 -13.18 -8.95 0.83
C LYS A 164 -12.95 -7.45 0.93
N PRO A 165 -13.98 -6.65 1.26
CA PRO A 165 -13.89 -5.18 1.29
C PRO A 165 -12.77 -4.65 2.16
N GLN A 166 -12.49 -5.31 3.28
CA GLN A 166 -11.39 -4.98 4.21
C GLN A 166 -10.00 -5.13 3.58
N LEU A 167 -9.86 -5.93 2.51
CA LEU A 167 -8.63 -6.12 1.75
C LEU A 167 -8.59 -5.30 0.46
N LYS A 168 -9.65 -4.56 0.12
CA LYS A 168 -9.74 -3.85 -1.17
C LYS A 168 -8.52 -2.97 -1.42
N LYS A 169 -8.16 -2.11 -0.46
CA LYS A 169 -7.03 -1.19 -0.60
C LYS A 169 -5.69 -1.93 -0.80
N SER A 170 -5.44 -2.99 -0.03
CA SER A 170 -4.19 -3.75 -0.16
C SER A 170 -4.15 -4.56 -1.45
N ARG A 171 -5.28 -5.10 -1.91
CA ARG A 171 -5.42 -5.78 -3.21
C ARG A 171 -5.22 -4.82 -4.38
N GLU A 172 -5.81 -3.62 -4.34
CA GLU A 172 -5.59 -2.59 -5.36
C GLU A 172 -4.11 -2.17 -5.43
N SER A 173 -3.47 -1.93 -4.27
CA SER A 173 -2.02 -1.63 -4.25
C SER A 173 -1.16 -2.77 -4.79
N LEU A 174 -1.49 -4.02 -4.45
CA LEU A 174 -0.81 -5.19 -4.99
C LEU A 174 -0.96 -5.23 -6.52
N LEU A 175 -2.18 -5.10 -7.02
CA LEU A 175 -2.47 -5.12 -8.45
C LEU A 175 -1.68 -4.03 -9.19
N ILE A 176 -1.74 -2.78 -8.74
CA ILE A 176 -1.05 -1.64 -9.39
C ILE A 176 0.46 -1.89 -9.54
N ASN A 177 1.09 -2.49 -8.53
CA ASN A 177 2.52 -2.78 -8.53
C ASN A 177 2.88 -3.97 -9.43
N GLU A 178 1.99 -4.95 -9.56
CA GLU A 178 2.27 -6.16 -10.34
C GLU A 178 1.89 -6.05 -11.81
N LEU A 179 0.98 -5.13 -12.20
CA LEU A 179 0.48 -5.03 -13.58
C LEU A 179 1.57 -4.89 -14.66
N GLU A 180 2.70 -4.25 -14.35
CA GLU A 180 3.81 -4.09 -15.31
C GLU A 180 4.57 -5.40 -15.60
N HIS A 181 4.39 -6.41 -14.75
CA HIS A 181 5.01 -7.73 -14.87
C HIS A 181 4.12 -8.73 -15.61
N PHE A 182 2.88 -8.36 -15.93
CA PHE A 182 1.95 -9.24 -16.64
C PHE A 182 2.24 -9.25 -18.14
N SER A 183 1.94 -10.37 -18.79
CA SER A 183 1.99 -10.48 -20.25
C SER A 183 1.02 -9.49 -20.93
N PRO A 184 1.30 -9.06 -22.18
CA PRO A 184 0.38 -8.25 -22.96
C PRO A 184 -1.00 -8.89 -23.10
N GLU A 185 -1.06 -10.21 -23.23
CA GLU A 185 -2.30 -10.98 -23.33
C GLU A 185 -3.08 -10.92 -22.01
N ALA A 186 -2.42 -11.10 -20.87
CA ALA A 186 -3.06 -10.98 -19.56
C ALA A 186 -3.59 -9.56 -19.33
N LEU A 187 -2.81 -8.54 -19.67
CA LEU A 187 -3.25 -7.13 -19.60
C LEU A 187 -4.50 -6.90 -20.46
N ASN A 188 -4.52 -7.41 -21.69
CA ASN A 188 -5.68 -7.30 -22.57
C ASN A 188 -6.93 -7.99 -22.02
N GLU A 189 -6.80 -9.17 -21.41
CA GLU A 189 -7.96 -9.81 -20.76
C GLU A 189 -8.46 -9.02 -19.54
N LEU A 190 -7.56 -8.36 -18.79
CA LEU A 190 -7.95 -7.48 -17.69
C LEU A 190 -8.63 -6.20 -18.18
N THR A 191 -8.21 -5.60 -19.30
CA THR A 191 -8.88 -4.41 -19.86
C THR A 191 -10.26 -4.75 -20.38
N LYS A 192 -10.44 -5.90 -21.06
CA LYS A 192 -11.77 -6.36 -21.52
C LYS A 192 -12.78 -6.50 -20.39
N GLN A 193 -12.34 -6.96 -19.21
CA GLN A 193 -13.23 -7.01 -18.04
C GLN A 193 -13.78 -5.64 -17.65
N LEU A 194 -13.05 -4.56 -17.94
CA LEU A 194 -13.48 -3.19 -17.66
C LEU A 194 -14.31 -2.57 -18.80
N THR A 195 -14.02 -2.93 -20.05
CA THR A 195 -14.58 -2.25 -21.24
C THR A 195 -15.75 -3.00 -21.88
N GLU A 196 -15.75 -4.33 -21.84
CA GLU A 196 -16.77 -5.18 -22.50
C GLU A 196 -17.86 -5.66 -21.54
N SER A 197 -17.60 -5.66 -20.23
CA SER A 197 -18.62 -6.02 -19.25
C SER A 197 -19.58 -4.85 -19.00
N ASN A 198 -20.84 -5.12 -18.64
CA ASN A 198 -21.79 -4.06 -18.26
C ASN A 198 -21.30 -3.33 -16.99
N VAL A 199 -20.56 -2.24 -17.21
CA VAL A 199 -19.83 -1.43 -16.23
C VAL A 199 -20.74 -0.80 -15.16
N THR A 200 -22.06 -0.86 -15.34
CA THR A 200 -23.05 -0.28 -14.42
C THR A 200 -23.10 -0.94 -13.04
N SER A 201 -22.53 -2.14 -12.88
CA SER A 201 -22.59 -2.88 -11.61
C SER A 201 -21.37 -2.73 -10.71
N TRP A 202 -20.21 -2.31 -11.23
CA TRP A 202 -18.97 -2.27 -10.47
C TRP A 202 -17.84 -1.51 -11.18
N LEU A 203 -17.04 -0.77 -10.41
CA LEU A 203 -15.86 -0.04 -10.86
C LEU A 203 -14.71 -0.18 -9.86
N PRO A 204 -13.46 -0.43 -10.31
CA PRO A 204 -12.29 -0.32 -9.45
C PRO A 204 -11.97 1.15 -9.15
N SER A 205 -11.04 1.40 -8.24
CA SER A 205 -10.61 2.77 -7.94
C SER A 205 -9.88 3.44 -9.12
N THR A 206 -9.93 4.77 -9.19
CA THR A 206 -9.25 5.55 -10.25
C THR A 206 -7.78 5.19 -10.43
N PRO A 207 -6.96 4.99 -9.37
CA PRO A 207 -5.57 4.53 -9.53
C PRO A 207 -5.41 3.25 -10.33
N VAL A 208 -6.31 2.28 -10.15
CA VAL A 208 -6.27 0.99 -10.87
C VAL A 208 -6.56 1.22 -12.36
N VAL A 209 -7.60 2.01 -12.67
CA VAL A 209 -7.97 2.31 -14.06
C VAL A 209 -6.86 3.11 -14.75
N VAL A 210 -6.28 4.11 -14.08
CA VAL A 210 -5.13 4.88 -14.59
C VAL A 210 -3.97 3.94 -14.92
N ARG A 211 -3.58 3.05 -13.99
CA ARG A 211 -2.46 2.15 -14.21
C ARG A 211 -2.70 1.19 -15.37
N LEU A 212 -3.91 0.64 -15.48
CA LEU A 212 -4.29 -0.21 -16.62
C LEU A 212 -4.29 0.56 -17.93
N ALA A 213 -4.79 1.81 -17.95
CA ALA A 213 -4.79 2.67 -19.13
C ALA A 213 -3.37 3.01 -19.60
N GLN A 214 -2.46 3.30 -18.66
CA GLN A 214 -1.05 3.57 -18.95
C GLN A 214 -0.35 2.37 -19.61
N LEU A 215 -0.54 1.17 -19.06
CA LEU A 215 0.16 -0.04 -19.52
C LEU A 215 -0.44 -0.63 -20.80
N SER A 216 -1.77 -0.63 -20.92
CA SER A 216 -2.46 -1.15 -22.11
C SER A 216 -2.45 -0.18 -23.29
N ARG A 217 -2.37 1.13 -23.02
CA ARG A 217 -2.63 2.21 -23.99
C ARG A 217 -3.96 2.03 -24.74
N ASP A 218 -4.95 1.39 -24.11
CA ASP A 218 -6.27 1.17 -24.69
C ASP A 218 -7.16 2.41 -24.52
N SER A 219 -7.60 3.00 -25.64
CA SER A 219 -8.48 4.17 -25.64
C SER A 219 -9.81 3.90 -24.92
N SER A 220 -10.31 2.67 -24.94
CA SER A 220 -11.57 2.30 -24.28
C SER A 220 -11.46 2.38 -22.75
N VAL A 221 -10.28 2.06 -22.21
CA VAL A 221 -9.98 2.18 -20.77
C VAL A 221 -9.86 3.66 -20.38
N TYR A 222 -9.26 4.50 -21.24
CA TYR A 222 -9.25 5.95 -21.03
C TYR A 222 -10.66 6.58 -21.13
N ASP A 223 -11.48 6.15 -22.08
CA ASP A 223 -12.86 6.63 -22.21
C ASP A 223 -13.67 6.36 -20.94
N MET A 224 -13.45 5.19 -20.33
CA MET A 224 -13.99 4.85 -19.03
C MET A 224 -13.43 5.76 -17.92
N LEU A 225 -12.11 5.94 -17.85
CA LEU A 225 -11.45 6.83 -16.89
C LEU A 225 -12.02 8.25 -16.93
N TRP A 226 -12.25 8.81 -18.12
CA TRP A 226 -12.79 10.15 -18.30
C TRP A 226 -14.26 10.27 -17.90
N ARG A 227 -15.01 9.17 -17.87
CA ARG A 227 -16.39 9.14 -17.37
C ARG A 227 -16.47 8.96 -15.85
N MET A 228 -15.38 8.57 -15.19
CA MET A 228 -15.33 8.45 -13.73
C MET A 228 -15.38 9.83 -13.07
N ARG A 229 -15.74 9.85 -11.77
CA ARG A 229 -15.64 11.06 -10.97
C ARG A 229 -14.19 11.54 -10.95
N ALA A 230 -13.97 12.79 -11.36
CA ALA A 230 -12.66 13.41 -11.33
C ALA A 230 -12.07 13.41 -9.92
N ASP A 231 -10.80 13.06 -9.81
CA ASP A 231 -10.01 13.11 -8.59
C ASP A 231 -8.56 13.49 -8.91
N TYR A 232 -7.71 13.47 -7.88
CA TYR A 232 -6.28 13.78 -8.01
C TYR A 232 -5.58 12.86 -9.03
N HIS A 233 -5.91 11.56 -9.07
CA HIS A 233 -5.26 10.60 -9.96
C HIS A 233 -5.60 10.87 -11.44
N GLY A 234 -6.86 11.22 -11.74
CA GLY A 234 -7.25 11.65 -13.09
C GLY A 234 -6.54 12.92 -13.54
N GLN A 235 -6.32 13.88 -12.63
CA GLN A 235 -5.56 15.11 -12.94
C GLN A 235 -4.08 14.82 -13.18
N THR A 236 -3.46 14.01 -12.32
CA THR A 236 -2.06 13.60 -12.49
C THR A 236 -1.85 12.84 -13.80
N GLU A 237 -2.80 12.00 -14.21
CA GLU A 237 -2.69 11.31 -15.49
C GLU A 237 -2.77 12.29 -16.68
N LEU A 238 -3.62 13.31 -16.62
CA LEU A 238 -3.66 14.35 -17.66
C LEU A 238 -2.33 15.11 -17.76
N LEU A 239 -1.72 15.42 -16.61
CA LEU A 239 -0.39 16.05 -16.59
C LEU A 239 0.64 15.14 -17.27
N ARG A 240 0.69 13.86 -16.90
CA ARG A 240 1.62 12.87 -17.50
C ARG A 240 1.43 12.73 -19.02
N LEU A 241 0.18 12.71 -19.50
CA LEU A 241 -0.13 12.69 -20.93
C LEU A 241 0.39 13.96 -21.63
N SER A 242 0.22 15.13 -21.00
CA SER A 242 0.70 16.39 -21.58
C SER A 242 2.23 16.48 -21.66
N GLU A 243 2.93 15.86 -20.71
CA GLU A 243 4.39 15.74 -20.72
C GLU A 243 4.87 14.76 -21.80
N SER A 244 4.10 13.71 -22.11
CA SER A 244 4.44 12.74 -23.16
C SER A 244 4.28 13.35 -24.55
N GLY A 245 3.22 14.13 -24.77
CA GLY A 245 3.04 14.96 -25.97
C GLY A 245 2.86 14.22 -27.30
N ASP A 246 2.80 12.88 -27.30
CA ASP A 246 2.55 12.07 -28.49
C ASP A 246 1.08 12.12 -28.94
N ASP A 247 0.82 11.78 -30.21
CA ASP A 247 -0.51 11.89 -30.84
C ASP A 247 -1.61 11.19 -30.02
N PHE A 248 -1.31 10.00 -29.49
CA PHE A 248 -2.26 9.29 -28.64
C PHE A 248 -2.53 10.05 -27.34
N SER A 249 -1.49 10.55 -26.68
CA SER A 249 -1.64 11.33 -25.45
C SER A 249 -2.44 12.61 -25.67
N LEU A 250 -2.19 13.33 -26.76
CA LEU A 250 -2.95 14.52 -27.14
C LEU A 250 -4.44 14.20 -27.36
N LEU A 251 -4.72 13.10 -28.06
CA LEU A 251 -6.08 12.61 -28.27
C LEU A 251 -6.78 12.27 -26.95
N GLN A 252 -6.07 11.66 -25.99
CA GLN A 252 -6.64 11.39 -24.68
C GLN A 252 -6.91 12.65 -23.85
N ILE A 253 -6.06 13.67 -23.93
CA ILE A 253 -6.32 14.97 -23.26
C ILE A 253 -7.56 15.64 -23.88
N MET A 254 -7.72 15.58 -25.21
CA MET A 254 -8.93 16.07 -25.89
C MET A 254 -10.18 15.29 -25.44
N ASN A 255 -10.10 13.96 -25.36
CA ASN A 255 -11.20 13.10 -24.90
C ASN A 255 -11.59 13.37 -23.44
N ALA A 256 -10.63 13.67 -22.57
CA ALA A 256 -10.90 13.98 -21.17
C ALA A 256 -11.82 15.20 -20.96
N THR A 257 -11.98 16.07 -21.97
CA THR A 257 -12.89 17.21 -21.92
C THR A 257 -14.38 16.84 -21.84
N VAL A 258 -14.74 15.57 -22.03
CA VAL A 258 -16.10 15.07 -21.76
C VAL A 258 -16.45 15.14 -20.27
N ASN A 259 -15.44 15.12 -19.40
CA ASN A 259 -15.61 15.26 -17.96
C ASN A 259 -15.71 16.76 -17.60
N PRO A 260 -16.85 17.26 -17.09
CA PRO A 260 -17.00 18.68 -16.78
C PRO A 260 -15.98 19.20 -15.77
N THR A 261 -15.54 18.36 -14.84
CA THR A 261 -14.57 18.72 -13.80
C THR A 261 -13.14 18.75 -14.33
N LEU A 262 -12.76 17.82 -15.22
CA LEU A 262 -11.40 17.79 -15.80
C LEU A 262 -11.24 18.74 -16.99
N LYS A 263 -12.33 19.07 -17.70
CA LYS A 263 -12.33 19.94 -18.89
C LYS A 263 -11.49 21.22 -18.76
N PRO A 264 -11.65 22.08 -17.74
CA PRO A 264 -10.86 23.32 -17.66
C PRO A 264 -9.35 23.04 -17.52
N TYR A 265 -8.99 21.96 -16.80
CA TYR A 265 -7.61 21.55 -16.63
C TYR A 265 -7.03 20.99 -17.93
N ALA A 266 -7.77 20.11 -18.62
CA ALA A 266 -7.36 19.55 -19.91
C ALA A 266 -7.17 20.64 -20.98
N ILE A 267 -8.09 21.62 -21.07
CA ILE A 267 -7.95 22.75 -22.00
C ILE A 267 -6.69 23.56 -21.70
N LYS A 268 -6.41 23.85 -20.41
CA LYS A 268 -5.21 24.58 -20.00
C LYS A 268 -3.92 23.84 -20.41
N LEU A 269 -3.91 22.51 -20.29
CA LEU A 269 -2.76 21.71 -20.72
C LEU A 269 -2.58 21.82 -22.24
N LEU A 270 -3.62 21.63 -23.04
CA LEU A 270 -3.58 21.74 -24.51
C LEU A 270 -3.14 23.14 -25.00
N THR A 271 -3.54 24.21 -24.32
CA THR A 271 -3.12 25.57 -24.69
C THR A 271 -1.62 25.78 -24.48
N ASN A 272 -1.03 25.13 -23.49
CA ASN A 272 0.39 25.27 -23.13
C ASN A 272 1.34 24.43 -23.99
N ILE A 273 0.83 23.59 -24.89
CA ILE A 273 1.66 22.75 -25.77
C ILE A 273 2.27 23.59 -26.88
N GLU A 274 3.61 23.51 -26.98
CA GLU A 274 4.43 24.16 -28.00
C GLU A 274 5.48 23.18 -28.57
N PRO A 275 5.65 23.11 -29.91
CA PRO A 275 4.81 23.72 -30.93
C PRO A 275 3.40 23.10 -30.93
N LYS A 276 2.38 23.89 -31.28
CA LYS A 276 0.98 23.43 -31.23
C LYS A 276 0.65 22.57 -32.46
N PRO A 277 0.26 21.29 -32.29
CA PRO A 277 -0.18 20.47 -33.42
C PRO A 277 -1.50 20.96 -33.99
N LEU A 278 -1.68 20.81 -35.31
CA LEU A 278 -2.87 21.30 -36.03
C LEU A 278 -4.18 20.74 -35.46
N GLU A 279 -4.20 19.47 -35.07
CA GLU A 279 -5.38 18.81 -34.48
C GLU A 279 -5.80 19.47 -33.17
N VAL A 280 -4.83 19.84 -32.33
CA VAL A 280 -5.07 20.54 -31.06
C VAL A 280 -5.61 21.95 -31.32
N GLU A 281 -5.06 22.65 -32.31
CA GLU A 281 -5.56 23.98 -32.70
C GLU A 281 -7.01 23.92 -33.19
N GLN A 282 -7.33 22.97 -34.08
CA GLN A 282 -8.69 22.75 -34.57
C GLN A 282 -9.66 22.41 -33.43
N PHE A 283 -9.25 21.54 -32.51
CA PHE A 283 -10.06 21.16 -31.35
C PHE A 283 -10.33 22.35 -30.42
N LEU A 284 -9.30 23.14 -30.09
CA LEU A 284 -9.44 24.33 -29.25
C LEU A 284 -10.36 25.35 -29.90
N ASN A 285 -10.18 25.63 -31.19
CA ASN A 285 -11.04 26.55 -31.95
C ASN A 285 -12.50 26.08 -31.98
N GLY A 286 -12.73 24.76 -32.13
CA GLY A 286 -14.07 24.16 -32.10
C GLY A 286 -14.75 24.22 -30.72
N LYS A 287 -13.99 24.13 -29.62
CA LYS A 287 -14.52 24.23 -28.24
C LYS A 287 -14.71 25.67 -27.77
N VAL A 288 -13.93 26.63 -28.27
CA VAL A 288 -14.08 28.07 -27.98
C VAL A 288 -15.34 28.66 -28.62
N ALA A 289 -15.88 28.04 -29.68
CA ALA A 289 -17.11 28.48 -30.33
C ALA A 289 -18.40 28.30 -29.48
N VAL A 290 -18.36 27.58 -28.34
CA VAL A 290 -19.50 27.40 -27.43
C VAL A 290 -18.99 27.42 -25.97
N PRO A 291 -19.24 28.44 -25.11
CA PRO A 291 -20.33 29.43 -25.14
C PRO A 291 -19.88 30.90 -24.87
N VAL A 292 -20.00 31.78 -25.88
CA VAL A 292 -20.06 33.25 -25.66
C VAL A 292 -21.40 33.84 -26.13
N LYS A 293 -22.25 33.05 -26.81
CA LYS A 293 -23.59 33.47 -27.24
C LYS A 293 -24.69 32.81 -26.40
N ALA A 294 -24.74 33.10 -25.11
CA ALA A 294 -25.91 32.79 -24.28
C ALA A 294 -25.98 33.63 -22.99
N LYS A 295 -25.59 34.92 -22.99
CA LYS A 295 -25.96 35.89 -21.94
C LYS A 295 -26.02 37.32 -22.49
N PHE A 296 -26.76 37.51 -23.57
CA PHE A 296 -27.25 38.85 -23.95
C PHE A 296 -28.68 38.71 -24.47
N ALA A 297 -29.60 38.35 -23.59
CA ALA A 297 -31.02 38.62 -23.74
C ALA A 297 -31.73 38.45 -22.39
N GLN A 298 -32.20 39.58 -21.88
CA GLN A 298 -33.26 39.78 -20.89
C GLN A 298 -32.96 39.60 -19.39
N GLY A 299 -33.20 40.68 -18.64
CA GLY A 299 -33.37 40.64 -17.19
C GLY A 299 -32.88 41.91 -16.48
N GLU A 300 -33.51 43.05 -16.77
CA GLU A 300 -33.45 44.26 -15.94
C GLU A 300 -34.21 44.00 -14.62
N SER A 301 -33.54 44.14 -13.47
CA SER A 301 -34.07 44.67 -12.19
C SER A 301 -33.17 44.30 -10.98
N ASP A 302 -32.68 45.36 -10.35
CA ASP A 302 -32.38 45.58 -8.94
C ASP A 302 -31.59 44.60 -8.04
N GLN A 303 -30.51 45.18 -7.49
CA GLN A 303 -30.06 45.11 -6.09
C GLN A 303 -29.53 43.77 -5.55
N ILE A 304 -28.21 43.70 -5.42
CA ILE A 304 -27.44 43.66 -4.15
C ILE A 304 -26.02 43.23 -4.51
N ALA A 305 -25.07 44.16 -4.40
CA ALA A 305 -23.64 43.85 -4.47
C ALA A 305 -23.10 43.67 -3.04
N PRO A 306 -22.30 42.62 -2.76
CA PRO A 306 -21.33 42.68 -1.67
C PRO A 306 -19.94 43.01 -2.22
N ALA A 307 -19.45 44.13 -1.69
CA ALA A 307 -18.13 44.72 -1.77
C ALA A 307 -16.94 43.76 -1.67
N TRP A 308 -16.14 43.64 -2.74
CA TRP A 308 -14.68 43.42 -2.68
C TRP A 308 -14.02 43.46 -4.07
N VAL A 309 -14.08 44.57 -4.80
CA VAL A 309 -13.10 44.84 -5.88
C VAL A 309 -12.78 46.34 -5.92
N GLU A 310 -12.00 46.79 -4.95
CA GLU A 310 -11.23 48.03 -5.05
C GLU A 310 -9.82 47.76 -4.55
N ALA A 311 -8.91 47.53 -5.49
CA ALA A 311 -7.51 47.96 -5.43
C ALA A 311 -6.77 47.32 -6.60
N THR A 312 -6.76 48.00 -7.74
CA THR A 312 -5.55 48.26 -8.53
C THR A 312 -5.99 48.93 -9.83
N VAL A 313 -5.70 50.22 -9.95
CA VAL A 313 -5.16 50.93 -11.13
C VAL A 313 -5.34 52.43 -10.83
N SER A 314 -4.27 53.02 -10.29
CA SER A 314 -4.01 54.45 -10.39
C SER A 314 -2.51 54.59 -10.39
N GLY A 315 -1.96 54.91 -11.57
CA GLY A 315 -0.53 54.99 -11.79
C GLY A 315 -0.20 55.25 -13.26
N SER A 316 -0.83 56.26 -13.87
CA SER A 316 -0.39 56.78 -15.16
C SER A 316 -0.41 58.31 -15.11
N ARG A 317 0.78 58.92 -15.10
CA ARG A 317 1.02 60.26 -15.65
C ARG A 317 2.51 60.42 -15.96
N GLN A 318 2.82 60.38 -17.26
CA GLN A 318 3.99 61.03 -17.85
C GLN A 318 3.83 62.56 -17.74
N PRO A 319 4.94 63.31 -17.68
CA PRO A 319 5.00 64.68 -18.12
C PRO A 319 5.61 64.76 -19.54
N GLU A 320 5.07 65.63 -20.38
CA GLU A 320 5.85 66.25 -21.47
C GLU A 320 5.75 67.78 -21.34
N ASP A 321 6.88 68.40 -21.65
CA ASP A 321 7.22 69.82 -21.58
C ASP A 321 6.37 70.72 -22.50
N GLY A 322 6.25 72.00 -22.13
CA GLY A 322 5.80 73.10 -22.99
C GLY A 322 4.84 74.07 -22.33
#